data_AF-A0A1Y2A5H9-F1
#
_entry.id   AF-A0A1Y2A5H9-F1
#
_cell.length_a   1.000
_cell.length_b   1.000
_cell.length_c   1.000
_cell.angle_alpha   90.00
_cell.angle_beta   90.00
_cell.angle_gamma   90.00
#
_symmetry.space_group_name_H-M   'P 1'
#
loop_
_entity.id
_entity.type
_entity.pdbx_description
1 polymer ?
#
loop_
_entity_poly.entity_id
_entity_poly.type
_entity_poly.pdbx_seq_one_letter_code
_entity_poly.pdbx_strand_id
1 'polypeptide(L)'
;MLSTSLVGLASLATLSSAACTRELLVDAANKWVFLQSSGDHSDFDNLSYNLTYLENNKTASIISGLPAWPQVIAFNRSVYDTTLCKTFTEIIVTDPAHPYVIATQMYLGAEGNVEKIDSLVTDKGDWAFNATGYYYWNSLEKWDPIPPEKRMSRDALKAVADTYPDRCNNKSVVVPFNTPCARLEGGAYTGRGNLSANTCDIGGLPEHVLMSNRRYVIDEEMGTVDIFLGFQGLDRTRPNEGTPDSHFFRIEEGKIKYIHTVSACFVDGCGMNGTGIPPLRVA
;
A
#
# COMPACT_ATOMS: atom_id res chain seq x y z
N MET A 1 -69.37 11.69 23.97
CA MET A 1 -68.04 12.04 23.45
C MET A 1 -67.05 11.04 24.03
N LEU A 2 -66.74 9.95 23.31
CA LEU A 2 -65.67 9.03 23.69
C LEU A 2 -64.53 9.21 22.70
N SER A 3 -63.36 9.60 23.22
CA SER A 3 -62.15 9.87 22.46
C SER A 3 -61.31 8.60 22.44
N THR A 4 -61.12 8.02 21.25
CA THR A 4 -60.25 6.86 21.03
C THR A 4 -58.87 7.35 20.62
N SER A 5 -57.89 7.29 21.52
CA SER A 5 -56.49 7.59 21.19
C SER A 5 -55.81 6.31 20.72
N LEU A 6 -55.49 6.24 19.43
CA LEU A 6 -54.69 5.18 18.82
C LEU A 6 -53.20 5.56 18.98
N VAL A 7 -52.47 4.85 19.83
CA VAL A 7 -51.00 5.00 19.95
C VAL A 7 -50.36 4.04 18.96
N GLY A 8 -49.81 4.56 17.87
CA GLY A 8 -49.00 3.79 16.93
C GLY A 8 -47.56 3.67 17.45
N LEU A 9 -47.11 2.44 17.73
CA LEU A 9 -45.69 2.16 17.92
C LEU A 9 -44.99 2.15 16.55
N ALA A 10 -44.13 3.13 16.30
CA ALA A 10 -43.19 3.08 15.20
C ALA A 10 -41.96 2.27 15.63
N SER A 11 -41.82 1.05 15.09
CA SER A 11 -40.59 0.26 15.22
C SER A 11 -39.51 0.87 14.31
N LEU A 12 -38.53 1.55 14.90
CA LEU A 12 -37.29 1.89 14.20
C LEU A 12 -36.51 0.61 13.95
N ALA A 13 -36.61 0.06 12.74
CA ALA A 13 -35.66 -0.93 12.26
C ALA A 13 -34.31 -0.23 12.10
N THR A 14 -33.38 -0.43 13.04
CA THR A 14 -31.97 -0.11 12.83
C THR A 14 -31.46 -1.06 11.75
N LEU A 15 -31.33 -0.57 10.52
CA LEU A 15 -30.51 -1.23 9.51
C LEU A 15 -29.10 -1.32 10.09
N SER A 16 -28.72 -2.49 10.58
CA SER A 16 -27.34 -2.80 10.87
C SER A 16 -26.61 -2.78 9.53
N SER A 17 -25.97 -1.66 9.20
CA SER A 17 -24.84 -1.69 8.27
C SER A 17 -23.94 -2.81 8.76
N ALA A 18 -23.49 -3.72 7.88
CA ALA A 18 -22.44 -4.65 8.28
C ALA A 18 -21.31 -3.77 8.83
N ALA A 19 -20.99 -3.92 10.11
CA ALA A 19 -19.87 -3.19 10.68
C ALA A 19 -18.64 -3.61 9.88
N CYS A 20 -17.77 -2.65 9.60
CA CYS A 20 -16.54 -2.91 8.88
C CYS A 20 -15.57 -3.69 9.78
N THR A 21 -15.77 -5.00 9.89
CA THR A 21 -15.01 -5.80 10.84
C THR A 21 -13.65 -6.17 10.26
N ARG A 22 -12.67 -6.38 11.13
CA ARG A 22 -11.33 -6.84 10.72
C ARG A 22 -11.43 -8.21 10.05
N GLU A 23 -12.31 -9.08 10.53
CA GLU A 23 -12.54 -10.43 9.99
C GLU A 23 -13.00 -10.37 8.53
N LEU A 24 -13.92 -9.46 8.20
CA LEU A 24 -14.38 -9.23 6.82
C LEU A 24 -13.23 -8.78 5.91
N LEU A 25 -12.39 -7.88 6.41
CA LEU A 25 -11.24 -7.37 5.66
C LEU A 25 -10.15 -8.43 5.48
N VAL A 26 -9.92 -9.28 6.49
CA VAL A 26 -9.04 -10.45 6.41
C VAL A 26 -9.53 -11.45 5.38
N ASP A 27 -10.82 -11.77 5.37
CA ASP A 27 -11.43 -12.68 4.38
C ASP A 27 -11.22 -12.15 2.95
N ALA A 28 -11.54 -10.87 2.70
CA ALA A 28 -11.36 -10.26 1.40
C ALA A 28 -9.89 -10.29 0.94
N ALA A 29 -8.94 -9.94 1.82
CA ALA A 29 -7.51 -9.99 1.50
C ALA A 29 -7.03 -11.42 1.19
N ASN A 30 -7.49 -12.42 1.95
CA ASN A 30 -7.16 -13.82 1.70
C ASN A 30 -7.70 -14.30 0.35
N LYS A 31 -8.93 -13.92 -0.02
CA LYS A 31 -9.50 -14.21 -1.35
C LYS A 31 -8.69 -13.57 -2.47
N TRP A 32 -8.21 -12.34 -2.29
CA TRP A 32 -7.30 -11.70 -3.25
C TRP A 32 -5.97 -12.44 -3.40
N VAL A 33 -5.33 -12.81 -2.29
CA VAL A 33 -4.07 -13.57 -2.32
C VAL A 33 -4.27 -14.95 -2.96
N PHE A 34 -5.39 -15.62 -2.64
CA PHE A 34 -5.74 -16.90 -3.24
C PHE A 34 -5.92 -16.79 -4.76
N LEU A 35 -6.70 -15.81 -5.22
CA LEU A 35 -6.86 -15.53 -6.65
C LEU A 35 -5.52 -15.31 -7.32
N GLN A 36 -4.65 -14.47 -6.75
CA GLN A 36 -3.33 -14.19 -7.33
C GLN A 36 -2.44 -15.45 -7.37
N SER A 37 -2.54 -16.33 -6.38
CA SER A 37 -1.74 -17.57 -6.34
C SER A 37 -2.22 -18.66 -7.30
N SER A 38 -3.52 -18.67 -7.64
CA SER A 38 -4.16 -19.78 -8.35
C SER A 38 -4.66 -19.42 -9.75
N GLY A 39 -4.91 -18.13 -10.01
CA GLY A 39 -5.73 -17.67 -11.13
C GLY A 39 -7.20 -18.06 -11.02
N ASP A 40 -7.64 -18.58 -9.87
CA ASP A 40 -9.01 -19.03 -9.63
C ASP A 40 -9.87 -17.90 -9.03
N HIS A 41 -10.97 -17.60 -9.71
CA HIS A 41 -11.93 -16.58 -9.31
C HIS A 41 -13.11 -17.13 -8.48
N SER A 42 -13.25 -18.46 -8.39
CA SER A 42 -14.45 -19.10 -7.82
C SER A 42 -14.68 -18.78 -6.35
N ASP A 43 -13.60 -18.62 -5.58
CA ASP A 43 -13.65 -18.26 -4.16
C ASP A 43 -13.79 -16.75 -3.91
N PHE A 44 -13.69 -15.91 -4.96
CA PHE A 44 -13.87 -14.46 -4.83
C PHE A 44 -15.34 -14.07 -5.05
N ASP A 45 -16.21 -14.62 -4.22
CA ASP A 45 -17.67 -14.54 -4.32
C ASP A 45 -18.28 -13.20 -3.90
N ASN A 46 -17.53 -12.35 -3.19
CA ASN A 46 -17.99 -11.05 -2.72
C ASN A 46 -17.61 -9.88 -3.65
N LEU A 47 -17.29 -10.14 -4.91
CA LEU A 47 -17.05 -9.08 -5.89
C LEU A 47 -18.35 -8.34 -6.24
N SER A 48 -18.29 -7.01 -6.25
CA SER A 48 -19.39 -6.18 -6.73
C SER A 48 -19.65 -6.43 -8.22
N TYR A 49 -20.91 -6.43 -8.64
CA TYR A 49 -21.26 -6.51 -10.07
C TYR A 49 -20.67 -5.37 -10.90
N ASN A 50 -20.47 -4.19 -10.28
CA ASN A 50 -19.86 -3.01 -10.91
C ASN A 50 -18.41 -2.81 -10.44
N LEU A 51 -17.68 -3.90 -10.15
CA LEU A 51 -16.29 -3.86 -9.73
C LEU A 51 -15.44 -3.00 -10.67
N THR A 52 -14.68 -2.07 -10.09
CA THR A 52 -13.62 -1.36 -10.80
C THR A 52 -12.27 -1.98 -10.49
N TYR A 53 -11.57 -2.47 -11.52
CA TYR A 53 -10.18 -2.93 -11.39
C TYR A 53 -9.23 -1.97 -12.10
N LEU A 54 -8.20 -1.52 -11.38
CA LEU A 54 -7.13 -0.68 -11.90
C LEU A 54 -5.78 -1.38 -11.73
N GLU A 55 -4.95 -1.31 -12.76
CA GLU A 55 -3.52 -1.59 -12.69
C GLU A 55 -2.75 -0.33 -13.11
N ASN A 56 -1.84 0.15 -12.27
CA ASN A 56 -0.97 1.30 -12.56
C ASN A 56 -1.77 2.54 -13.05
N ASN A 57 -2.86 2.87 -12.34
CA ASN A 57 -3.83 3.93 -12.66
C ASN A 57 -4.60 3.77 -14.00
N LYS A 58 -4.61 2.59 -14.63
CA LYS A 58 -5.36 2.30 -15.85
C LYS A 58 -6.44 1.26 -15.58
N THR A 59 -7.59 1.40 -16.24
CA THR A 59 -8.63 0.35 -16.20
C THR A 59 -8.07 -0.96 -16.76
N ALA A 60 -8.21 -2.02 -15.97
CA ALA A 60 -7.81 -3.37 -16.29
C ALA A 60 -8.99 -4.32 -16.06
N SER A 61 -8.76 -5.63 -16.23
CA SER A 61 -9.78 -6.66 -16.01
C SER A 61 -9.19 -7.78 -15.17
N ILE A 62 -9.89 -8.17 -14.10
CA ILE A 62 -9.44 -9.26 -13.22
C ILE A 62 -9.44 -10.63 -13.89
N ILE A 63 -10.24 -10.82 -14.95
CA ILE A 63 -10.35 -12.08 -15.69
C ILE A 63 -9.34 -12.18 -16.85
N SER A 64 -8.37 -11.26 -16.91
CA SER A 64 -7.30 -11.24 -17.90
C SER A 64 -6.03 -10.63 -17.29
N GLY A 65 -4.88 -10.75 -17.96
CA GLY A 65 -3.64 -10.17 -17.44
C GLY A 65 -3.15 -10.88 -16.18
N LEU A 66 -2.49 -10.16 -15.28
CA LEU A 66 -1.80 -10.75 -14.13
C LEU A 66 -2.74 -11.56 -13.21
N PRO A 67 -3.95 -11.10 -12.85
CA PRO A 67 -4.83 -11.85 -11.94
C PRO A 67 -5.47 -13.10 -12.55
N ALA A 68 -5.38 -13.29 -13.87
CA ALA A 68 -5.90 -14.48 -14.56
C ALA A 68 -4.91 -15.64 -14.63
N TRP A 69 -3.65 -15.44 -14.21
CA TRP A 69 -2.61 -16.47 -14.27
C TRP A 69 -2.02 -16.74 -12.89
N PRO A 70 -1.85 -18.01 -12.50
CA PRO A 70 -1.31 -18.37 -11.19
C PRO A 70 0.10 -17.83 -10.99
N GLN A 71 0.32 -17.17 -9.85
CA GLN A 71 1.64 -16.68 -9.44
C GLN A 71 2.20 -17.52 -8.29
N VAL A 72 3.50 -17.83 -8.35
CA VAL A 72 4.21 -18.42 -7.20
C VAL A 72 4.59 -17.30 -6.23
N ILE A 73 3.69 -17.01 -5.30
CA ILE A 73 3.88 -15.96 -4.28
C ILE A 73 4.98 -16.38 -3.30
N ALA A 74 6.09 -15.63 -3.29
CA ALA A 74 7.19 -15.84 -2.34
C ALA A 74 6.92 -15.20 -0.98
N PHE A 75 6.14 -14.11 -0.96
CA PHE A 75 5.74 -13.40 0.24
C PHE A 75 4.45 -12.63 0.00
N ASN A 76 3.62 -12.51 1.04
CA ASN A 76 2.57 -11.50 1.09
C ASN A 76 2.40 -10.94 2.50
N ARG A 77 1.86 -9.73 2.59
CA ARG A 77 1.43 -9.09 3.85
C ARG A 77 0.20 -8.25 3.58
N SER A 78 -0.80 -8.36 4.45
CA SER A 78 -2.01 -7.54 4.37
C SER A 78 -2.23 -6.73 5.66
N VAL A 79 -2.81 -5.54 5.52
CA VAL A 79 -3.23 -4.67 6.63
C VAL A 79 -4.65 -4.14 6.36
N TYR A 80 -5.35 -3.78 7.44
CA TYR A 80 -6.80 -3.64 7.41
C TYR A 80 -7.25 -2.33 8.05
N ASP A 81 -7.90 -1.48 7.26
CA ASP A 81 -8.49 -0.22 7.68
C ASP A 81 -9.98 -0.38 7.92
N THR A 82 -10.34 -0.64 9.18
CA THR A 82 -11.73 -0.81 9.62
C THR A 82 -12.52 0.51 9.63
N THR A 83 -11.85 1.65 9.48
CA THR A 83 -12.53 2.96 9.42
C THR A 83 -13.02 3.25 8.00
N LEU A 84 -12.18 2.98 6.99
CA LEU A 84 -12.50 3.23 5.58
C LEU A 84 -12.97 2.01 4.80
N CYS A 85 -13.03 0.84 5.44
CA CYS A 85 -13.31 -0.44 4.79
C CYS A 85 -12.40 -0.74 3.62
N LYS A 86 -11.10 -0.71 3.93
CA LYS A 86 -10.08 -1.01 2.94
C LYS A 86 -9.08 -2.01 3.44
N THR A 87 -8.50 -2.72 2.50
CA THR A 87 -7.32 -3.55 2.73
C THR A 87 -6.17 -2.99 1.93
N PHE A 88 -4.95 -3.15 2.42
CA PHE A 88 -3.74 -3.08 1.60
C PHE A 88 -3.09 -4.46 1.63
N THR A 89 -2.61 -4.93 0.48
CA THR A 89 -1.87 -6.19 0.36
C THR A 89 -0.63 -5.97 -0.49
N GLU A 90 0.53 -6.30 0.07
CA GLU A 90 1.81 -6.38 -0.62
C GLU A 90 2.07 -7.83 -1.02
N ILE A 91 2.40 -8.09 -2.29
CA ILE A 91 2.75 -9.40 -2.83
C ILE A 91 4.12 -9.32 -3.50
N ILE A 92 4.98 -10.32 -3.25
CA ILE A 92 6.27 -10.47 -3.91
C ILE A 92 6.30 -11.80 -4.65
N VAL A 93 6.55 -11.74 -5.95
CA VAL A 93 6.75 -12.90 -6.83
C VAL A 93 8.20 -12.87 -7.30
N THR A 94 8.94 -13.97 -7.05
CA THR A 94 10.37 -14.06 -7.37
C THR A 94 10.67 -15.03 -8.51
N ASP A 95 9.65 -15.43 -9.28
CA ASP A 95 9.82 -16.25 -10.47
C ASP A 95 10.80 -15.56 -11.45
N PRO A 96 11.92 -16.19 -11.82
CA PRO A 96 12.88 -15.59 -12.73
C PRO A 96 12.33 -15.36 -14.15
N ALA A 97 11.24 -16.02 -14.55
CA ALA A 97 10.60 -15.81 -15.84
C ALA A 97 9.91 -14.44 -15.93
N HIS A 98 9.13 -14.09 -14.90
CA HIS A 98 8.49 -12.78 -14.79
C HIS A 98 8.24 -12.43 -13.32
N PRO A 99 9.21 -11.78 -12.65
CA PRO A 99 9.06 -11.39 -11.24
C PRO A 99 8.21 -10.13 -11.07
N TYR A 100 7.52 -10.01 -9.94
CA TYR A 100 6.68 -8.86 -9.60
C TYR A 100 6.84 -8.42 -8.14
N VAL A 101 6.65 -7.13 -7.90
CA VAL A 101 6.28 -6.59 -6.58
C VAL A 101 4.99 -5.81 -6.77
N ILE A 102 3.95 -6.18 -6.03
CA ILE A 102 2.59 -5.70 -6.22
C ILE A 102 2.08 -5.12 -4.92
N ALA A 103 1.56 -3.90 -4.99
CA ALA A 103 0.81 -3.26 -3.92
C ALA A 103 -0.65 -3.16 -4.36
N THR A 104 -1.59 -3.65 -3.56
CA THR A 104 -3.02 -3.61 -3.88
C THR A 104 -3.83 -2.99 -2.75
N GLN A 105 -4.61 -1.96 -3.04
CA GLN A 105 -5.68 -1.49 -2.17
C GLN A 105 -7.04 -2.03 -2.64
N MET A 106 -7.80 -2.66 -1.74
CA MET A 106 -9.20 -3.03 -2.00
C MET A 106 -10.14 -2.15 -1.19
N TYR A 107 -11.30 -1.85 -1.77
CA TYR A 107 -12.33 -0.98 -1.23
C TYR A 107 -13.61 -1.79 -1.12
N LEU A 108 -14.11 -1.96 0.10
CA LEU A 108 -15.33 -2.70 0.38
C LEU A 108 -16.50 -1.73 0.57
N GLY A 109 -17.64 -2.08 -0.02
CA GLY A 109 -18.91 -1.40 0.16
C GLY A 109 -19.55 -1.71 1.51
N ALA A 110 -20.69 -1.06 1.79
CA ALA A 110 -21.43 -1.22 3.04
C ALA A 110 -21.96 -2.64 3.29
N GLU A 111 -22.11 -3.44 2.22
CA GLU A 111 -22.55 -4.83 2.27
C GLU A 111 -21.38 -5.82 2.37
N GLY A 112 -20.14 -5.33 2.43
CA GLY A 112 -18.91 -6.14 2.47
C GLY A 112 -18.47 -6.69 1.11
N ASN A 113 -19.11 -6.25 0.03
CA ASN A 113 -18.71 -6.53 -1.34
C ASN A 113 -17.49 -5.69 -1.74
N VAL A 114 -16.55 -6.25 -2.50
CA VAL A 114 -15.41 -5.51 -3.04
C VAL A 114 -15.87 -4.69 -4.25
N GLU A 115 -15.85 -3.36 -4.12
CA GLU A 115 -16.30 -2.42 -5.15
C GLU A 115 -15.17 -1.94 -6.05
N LYS A 116 -13.95 -1.86 -5.51
CA LYS A 116 -12.76 -1.46 -6.25
C LYS A 116 -11.54 -2.23 -5.78
N ILE A 117 -10.73 -2.65 -6.75
CA ILE A 117 -9.37 -3.18 -6.55
C ILE A 117 -8.42 -2.26 -7.34
N ASP A 118 -7.49 -1.62 -6.64
CA ASP A 118 -6.48 -0.71 -7.21
C ASP A 118 -5.11 -1.33 -6.97
N SER A 119 -4.43 -1.77 -8.03
CA SER A 119 -3.11 -2.42 -7.93
C SER A 119 -2.03 -1.57 -8.61
N LEU A 120 -0.92 -1.39 -7.91
CA LEU A 120 0.34 -0.97 -8.48
C LEU A 120 1.20 -2.21 -8.67
N VAL A 121 1.44 -2.56 -9.92
CA VAL A 121 2.18 -3.75 -10.34
C VAL A 121 3.51 -3.27 -10.89
N THR A 122 4.61 -3.68 -10.25
CA THR A 122 5.95 -3.39 -10.75
C THR A 122 6.67 -4.63 -11.24
N ASP A 123 7.42 -4.48 -12.32
CA ASP A 123 8.26 -5.52 -12.90
C ASP A 123 9.54 -4.94 -13.55
N LYS A 124 10.18 -5.73 -14.41
CA LYS A 124 11.44 -5.34 -15.06
C LYS A 124 11.26 -4.06 -15.88
N GLY A 125 11.95 -3.01 -15.45
CA GLY A 125 11.92 -1.69 -16.09
C GLY A 125 11.50 -0.60 -15.11
N ASP A 126 10.82 -0.97 -14.03
CA ASP A 126 10.38 -0.04 -13.00
C ASP A 126 11.50 0.43 -12.08
N TRP A 127 11.17 1.43 -11.26
CA TRP A 127 12.10 2.12 -10.39
C TRP A 127 12.85 1.12 -9.49
N ALA A 128 14.18 1.05 -9.69
CA ALA A 128 15.09 0.22 -8.91
C ALA A 128 14.70 -1.27 -8.79
N PHE A 129 13.91 -1.78 -9.74
CA PHE A 129 13.24 -3.07 -9.62
C PHE A 129 14.19 -4.28 -9.51
N ASN A 130 14.00 -5.08 -8.46
CA ASN A 130 14.63 -6.35 -8.16
C ASN A 130 13.81 -7.10 -7.10
N ALA A 131 12.90 -7.97 -7.53
CA ALA A 131 12.01 -8.72 -6.62
C ALA A 131 12.76 -9.63 -5.63
N THR A 132 13.87 -10.26 -6.02
CA THR A 132 14.66 -11.11 -5.11
C THR A 132 15.33 -10.28 -4.01
N GLY A 133 15.83 -9.09 -4.35
CA GLY A 133 16.34 -8.13 -3.39
C GLY A 133 15.23 -7.62 -2.47
N TYR A 134 14.06 -7.31 -3.04
CA TYR A 134 12.88 -6.91 -2.27
C TYR A 134 12.49 -7.97 -1.24
N TYR A 135 12.34 -9.22 -1.69
CA TYR A 135 12.04 -10.36 -0.83
C TYR A 135 13.07 -10.54 0.29
N TYR A 136 14.36 -10.51 -0.05
CA TYR A 136 15.44 -10.68 0.92
C TYR A 136 15.37 -9.64 2.04
N TRP A 137 15.31 -8.35 1.71
CA TRP A 137 15.28 -7.29 2.74
C TRP A 137 14.00 -7.33 3.56
N ASN A 138 12.85 -7.50 2.91
CA ASN A 138 11.57 -7.64 3.59
C ASN A 138 11.56 -8.82 4.59
N SER A 139 12.24 -9.93 4.28
CA SER A 139 12.31 -11.10 5.17
C SER A 139 13.10 -10.87 6.47
N LEU A 140 13.92 -9.81 6.52
CA LEU A 140 14.71 -9.45 7.70
C LEU A 140 13.97 -8.49 8.63
N GLU A 141 12.86 -7.91 8.17
CA GLU A 141 12.12 -6.89 8.92
C GLU A 141 11.10 -7.49 9.87
N LYS A 142 10.82 -6.76 10.95
CA LYS A 142 9.90 -7.19 11.99
C LYS A 142 8.63 -6.33 12.00
N TRP A 143 7.51 -6.95 11.63
CA TRP A 143 6.21 -6.30 11.46
C TRP A 143 5.14 -6.87 12.42
N ASP A 144 5.50 -7.20 13.66
CA ASP A 144 4.54 -7.72 14.65
C ASP A 144 3.43 -6.71 14.97
N PRO A 145 2.21 -7.16 15.36
CA PRO A 145 1.18 -6.27 15.88
C PRO A 145 1.68 -5.41 17.06
N ILE A 146 1.25 -4.16 17.09
CA ILE A 146 1.55 -3.22 18.18
C ILE A 146 0.68 -3.60 19.39
N PRO A 147 1.25 -3.70 20.61
CA PRO A 147 0.48 -3.90 21.83
C PRO A 147 -0.61 -2.84 22.00
N PRO A 148 -1.84 -3.17 22.40
CA PRO A 148 -2.97 -2.23 22.46
C PRO A 148 -2.66 -0.90 23.15
N GLU A 149 -1.90 -0.93 24.24
CA GLU A 149 -1.50 0.23 25.03
C GLU A 149 -0.47 1.15 24.33
N LYS A 150 0.17 0.65 23.26
CA LYS A 150 1.12 1.39 22.43
C LYS A 150 0.55 1.80 21.06
N ARG A 151 -0.67 1.36 20.73
CA ARG A 151 -1.29 1.67 19.43
C ARG A 151 -1.57 3.16 19.35
N MET A 152 -1.09 3.77 18.27
CA MET A 152 -1.40 5.15 17.94
C MET A 152 -2.81 5.23 17.34
N SER A 153 -3.48 6.37 17.51
CA SER A 153 -4.74 6.61 16.78
C SER A 153 -4.50 6.70 15.28
N ARG A 154 -5.54 6.38 14.50
CA ARG A 154 -5.54 6.51 13.04
C ARG A 154 -5.03 7.88 12.55
N ASP A 155 -5.51 8.96 13.17
CA ASP A 155 -5.12 10.33 12.79
C ASP A 155 -3.66 10.63 13.11
N ALA A 156 -3.14 10.11 14.24
CA ALA A 156 -1.74 10.27 14.59
C ALA A 156 -0.81 9.49 13.63
N LEU A 157 -1.20 8.27 13.24
CA LEU A 157 -0.48 7.50 12.22
C LEU A 157 -0.47 8.24 10.88
N LYS A 158 -1.63 8.75 10.44
CA LYS A 158 -1.73 9.52 9.22
C LYS A 158 -0.83 10.76 9.25
N ALA A 159 -0.86 11.52 10.35
CA ALA A 159 -0.06 12.73 10.50
C ALA A 159 1.45 12.44 10.42
N VAL A 160 1.92 11.35 11.04
CA VAL A 160 3.32 10.90 10.93
C VAL A 160 3.65 10.51 9.48
N ALA A 161 2.81 9.70 8.83
CA ALA A 161 3.03 9.26 7.46
C ALA A 161 3.06 10.43 6.46
N ASP A 162 2.19 11.43 6.62
CA ASP A 162 2.12 12.62 5.75
C ASP A 162 3.42 13.45 5.75
N THR A 163 4.19 13.42 6.85
CA THR A 163 5.45 14.18 6.92
C THR A 163 6.44 13.78 5.82
N TYR A 164 6.44 12.51 5.38
CA TYR A 164 7.35 12.01 4.36
C TYR A 164 7.09 12.61 2.96
N PRO A 165 5.91 12.43 2.34
CA PRO A 165 5.61 13.07 1.06
C PRO A 165 5.59 14.60 1.15
N ASP A 166 5.28 15.19 2.31
CA ASP A 166 5.37 16.64 2.52
C ASP A 166 6.83 17.13 2.52
N ARG A 167 7.75 16.36 3.12
CA ARG A 167 9.19 16.64 3.10
C ARG A 167 9.76 16.60 1.68
N CYS A 168 9.30 15.69 0.84
CA CYS A 168 9.75 15.63 -0.55
C CYS A 168 9.42 16.91 -1.34
N ASN A 169 8.37 17.64 -0.95
CA ASN A 169 8.03 18.93 -1.54
C ASN A 169 8.67 20.12 -0.81
N ASN A 170 8.72 20.08 0.53
CA ASN A 170 9.21 21.15 1.38
C ASN A 170 10.23 20.63 2.42
N LYS A 171 11.50 20.99 2.23
CA LYS A 171 12.60 20.54 3.13
C LYS A 171 12.51 21.00 4.58
N SER A 172 11.63 21.95 4.88
CA SER A 172 11.41 22.43 6.25
C SER A 172 10.57 21.46 7.09
N VAL A 173 9.88 20.51 6.45
CA VAL A 173 9.11 19.47 7.14
C VAL A 173 10.08 18.45 7.74
N VAL A 174 9.94 18.14 9.02
CA VAL A 174 10.80 17.14 9.68
C VAL A 174 10.06 15.81 9.71
N VAL A 175 10.67 14.78 9.11
CA VAL A 175 10.15 13.41 9.19
C VAL A 175 10.67 12.77 10.47
N PRO A 176 9.79 12.23 11.34
CA PRO A 176 10.23 11.55 12.56
C PRO A 176 10.70 10.13 12.22
N PHE A 177 11.94 9.99 11.74
CA PHE A 177 12.54 8.67 11.52
C PHE A 177 12.95 7.99 12.83
N ASN A 178 12.83 6.66 12.88
CA ASN A 178 13.35 5.83 13.94
C ASN A 178 14.83 5.48 13.69
N THR A 179 15.48 4.84 14.66
CA THR A 179 16.79 4.21 14.47
C THR A 179 16.76 2.84 15.14
N PRO A 180 16.83 1.74 14.37
CA PRO A 180 17.03 1.70 12.91
C PRO A 180 15.79 2.13 12.11
N CYS A 181 16.02 2.69 10.92
CA CYS A 181 15.02 2.94 9.88
C CYS A 181 15.58 2.65 8.50
N ALA A 182 14.80 2.00 7.63
CA ALA A 182 15.19 1.75 6.25
C ALA A 182 14.05 1.95 5.23
N ARG A 183 14.44 2.31 4.00
CA ARG A 183 13.59 2.36 2.81
C ARG A 183 13.90 1.17 1.91
N LEU A 184 12.89 0.42 1.54
CA LEU A 184 12.92 -0.65 0.54
C LEU A 184 12.24 -0.15 -0.74
N GLU A 185 13.06 0.25 -1.72
CA GLU A 185 12.62 0.93 -2.94
C GLU A 185 12.94 0.08 -4.16
N GLY A 186 11.93 -0.56 -4.76
CA GLY A 186 12.12 -1.47 -5.90
C GLY A 186 13.00 -2.70 -5.61
N GLY A 187 13.57 -2.83 -4.41
CA GLY A 187 14.55 -3.85 -4.05
C GLY A 187 15.88 -3.27 -3.59
N ALA A 188 16.11 -1.96 -3.79
CA ALA A 188 17.16 -1.19 -3.11
C ALA A 188 16.82 -0.98 -1.63
N TYR A 189 17.80 -1.03 -0.73
CA TYR A 189 17.55 -0.88 0.71
C TYR A 189 18.45 0.20 1.31
N THR A 190 17.87 1.25 1.90
CA THR A 190 18.63 2.28 2.61
C THR A 190 19.01 1.75 3.99
N GLY A 191 20.09 0.99 4.02
CA GLY A 191 20.60 0.48 5.29
C GLY A 191 21.52 -0.72 5.28
N ARG A 192 21.87 -1.21 4.08
CA ARG A 192 22.68 -2.41 3.87
C ARG A 192 24.05 -2.36 4.57
N GLY A 193 24.59 -1.16 4.80
CA GLY A 193 25.88 -0.96 5.45
C GLY A 193 25.86 -1.14 6.97
N ASN A 194 24.73 -0.88 7.65
CA ASN A 194 24.59 -1.06 9.10
C ASN A 194 23.12 -1.12 9.53
N LEU A 195 22.52 -2.32 9.53
CA LEU A 195 21.11 -2.56 9.86
C LEU A 195 20.63 -2.01 11.21
N SER A 196 21.54 -1.74 12.15
CA SER A 196 21.20 -1.26 13.50
C SER A 196 21.23 0.26 13.65
N ALA A 197 21.88 1.00 12.74
CA ALA A 197 22.14 2.43 12.88
C ALA A 197 21.56 3.30 11.74
N ASN A 198 20.80 2.71 10.82
CA ASN A 198 20.24 3.45 9.68
C ASN A 198 19.13 4.40 10.10
N THR A 199 18.91 5.45 9.32
CA THR A 199 17.98 6.54 9.62
C THR A 199 17.00 6.85 8.49
N CYS A 200 16.81 5.93 7.52
CA CYS A 200 16.05 6.16 6.27
C CYS A 200 16.55 7.32 5.36
N ASP A 201 17.44 8.19 5.85
CA ASP A 201 17.92 9.40 5.17
C ASP A 201 19.20 9.16 4.33
N ILE A 202 19.70 7.91 4.32
CA ILE A 202 20.85 7.55 3.49
C ILE A 202 20.51 7.77 2.01
N GLY A 203 21.30 8.59 1.32
CA GLY A 203 21.06 9.00 -0.07
C GLY A 203 20.15 10.23 -0.21
N GLY A 204 19.62 10.75 0.90
CA GLY A 204 18.75 11.92 0.95
C GLY A 204 17.33 11.66 0.48
N LEU A 205 16.50 12.70 0.58
CA LEU A 205 15.16 12.79 0.02
C LEU A 205 15.15 13.86 -1.07
N PRO A 206 14.32 13.73 -2.13
CA PRO A 206 14.17 14.79 -3.10
C PRO A 206 13.63 16.08 -2.47
N GLU A 207 13.76 17.18 -3.19
CA GLU A 207 13.11 18.46 -2.88
C GLU A 207 12.31 18.94 -4.08
N HIS A 208 11.27 19.74 -3.84
CA HIS A 208 10.35 20.25 -4.87
C HIS A 208 9.60 19.16 -5.65
N VAL A 209 9.43 17.97 -5.05
CA VAL A 209 8.67 16.86 -5.61
C VAL A 209 7.29 16.80 -4.97
N LEU A 210 6.26 17.09 -5.77
CA LEU A 210 4.88 16.99 -5.34
C LEU A 210 4.39 15.54 -5.40
N MET A 211 3.96 15.02 -4.25
CA MET A 211 3.30 13.72 -4.11
C MET A 211 1.80 13.92 -3.90
N SER A 212 1.04 13.81 -4.98
CA SER A 212 -0.38 14.18 -5.07
C SER A 212 -1.31 12.96 -5.04
N ASN A 213 -2.64 13.18 -5.05
CA ASN A 213 -3.67 12.13 -5.13
C ASN A 213 -3.51 11.00 -4.08
N ARG A 214 -3.24 11.39 -2.84
CA ARG A 214 -2.98 10.46 -1.73
C ARG A 214 -4.24 9.71 -1.33
N ARG A 215 -4.19 8.38 -1.39
CA ARG A 215 -5.25 7.44 -1.01
C ARG A 215 -4.71 6.48 0.03
N TYR A 216 -5.37 6.43 1.18
CA TYR A 216 -4.83 5.80 2.38
C TYR A 216 -5.50 4.47 2.69
N VAL A 217 -4.70 3.56 3.26
CA VAL A 217 -5.12 2.45 4.12
C VAL A 217 -4.32 2.54 5.41
N ILE A 218 -5.00 2.60 6.56
CA ILE A 218 -4.35 2.74 7.86
C ILE A 218 -4.82 1.63 8.79
N ASP A 219 -3.87 0.94 9.42
CA ASP A 219 -4.15 -0.13 10.39
C ASP A 219 -3.45 0.19 11.71
N GLU A 220 -4.24 0.58 12.73
CA GLU A 220 -3.73 0.90 14.07
C GLU A 220 -3.12 -0.30 14.81
N GLU A 221 -3.62 -1.51 14.55
CA GLU A 221 -3.09 -2.73 15.15
C GLU A 221 -1.69 -3.01 14.63
N MET A 222 -1.46 -2.80 13.34
CA MET A 222 -0.16 -2.97 12.73
C MET A 222 0.69 -1.70 12.78
N GLY A 223 0.17 -0.57 13.27
CA GLY A 223 0.88 0.71 13.23
C GLY A 223 1.37 1.06 11.82
N THR A 224 0.54 0.83 10.81
CA THR A 224 0.93 1.00 9.40
C THR A 224 0.06 1.98 8.65
N VAL A 225 0.65 2.60 7.62
CA VAL A 225 -0.04 3.48 6.68
C VAL A 225 0.47 3.16 5.28
N ASP A 226 -0.41 2.72 4.38
CA ASP A 226 -0.13 2.76 2.94
C ASP A 226 -0.72 4.03 2.33
N ILE A 227 0.04 4.64 1.42
CA ILE A 227 -0.38 5.78 0.61
C ILE A 227 -0.14 5.46 -0.86
N PHE A 228 -1.21 5.23 -1.61
CA PHE A 228 -1.17 5.32 -3.06
C PHE A 228 -1.19 6.79 -3.46
N LEU A 229 -0.23 7.23 -4.26
CA LEU A 229 -0.03 8.62 -4.65
C LEU A 229 0.47 8.72 -6.09
N GLY A 230 0.57 9.96 -6.59
CA GLY A 230 1.25 10.28 -7.83
C GLY A 230 2.57 10.99 -7.52
N PHE A 231 3.70 10.35 -7.84
CA PHE A 231 5.06 10.86 -7.62
C PHE A 231 5.51 11.68 -8.84
N GLN A 232 5.43 13.01 -8.74
CA GLN A 232 5.87 13.87 -9.85
C GLN A 232 7.39 13.82 -10.03
N GLY A 233 7.84 13.77 -11.28
CA GLY A 233 9.26 13.79 -11.62
C GLY A 233 10.00 12.46 -11.44
N LEU A 234 9.35 11.38 -10.97
CA LEU A 234 9.96 10.05 -10.91
C LEU A 234 10.30 9.55 -12.33
N ASP A 235 9.27 9.50 -13.19
CA ASP A 235 9.47 9.25 -14.61
C ASP A 235 9.79 10.54 -15.36
N ARG A 236 11.01 10.62 -15.89
CA ARG A 236 11.53 11.82 -16.56
C ARG A 236 10.89 12.10 -17.91
N THR A 237 10.18 11.13 -18.49
CA THR A 237 9.45 11.34 -19.74
C THR A 237 8.17 12.13 -19.52
N ARG A 238 7.62 12.11 -18.29
CA ARG A 238 6.40 12.82 -17.91
C ARG A 238 6.56 13.53 -16.56
N PRO A 239 7.45 14.52 -16.46
CA PRO A 239 7.87 15.09 -15.17
C PRO A 239 6.75 15.78 -14.38
N ASN A 240 5.69 16.23 -15.06
CA ASN A 240 4.54 16.90 -14.45
C ASN A 240 3.36 15.95 -14.18
N GLU A 241 3.46 14.69 -14.61
CA GLU A 241 2.47 13.65 -14.32
C GLU A 241 2.91 12.88 -13.07
N GLY A 242 1.97 12.59 -12.16
CA GLY A 242 2.27 11.79 -10.98
C GLY A 242 2.45 10.33 -11.37
N THR A 243 3.68 9.84 -11.33
CA THR A 243 3.98 8.41 -11.58
C THR A 243 3.24 7.56 -10.53
N PRO A 244 2.51 6.50 -10.90
CA PRO A 244 1.83 5.63 -9.95
C PRO A 244 2.80 5.05 -8.92
N ASP A 245 2.55 5.33 -7.64
CA ASP A 245 3.47 4.99 -6.57
C ASP A 245 2.73 4.65 -5.27
N SER A 246 3.23 3.65 -4.54
CA SER A 246 2.80 3.29 -3.19
C SER A 246 3.95 3.57 -2.23
N HIS A 247 3.63 4.24 -1.13
CA HIS A 247 4.49 4.35 0.04
C HIS A 247 3.82 3.66 1.23
N PHE A 248 4.36 2.52 1.65
CA PHE A 248 3.87 1.76 2.78
C PHE A 248 4.81 1.91 3.99
N PHE A 249 4.27 2.46 5.08
CA PHE A 249 5.01 2.86 6.26
C PHE A 249 4.71 1.93 7.44
N ARG A 250 5.76 1.49 8.14
CA ARG A 250 5.68 1.04 9.54
C ARG A 250 6.00 2.19 10.48
N ILE A 251 5.13 2.43 11.46
CA ILE A 251 5.29 3.47 12.47
C ILE A 251 5.27 2.82 13.86
N GLU A 252 6.31 3.11 14.65
CA GLU A 252 6.43 2.66 16.04
C GLU A 252 6.76 3.86 16.92
N GLU A 253 6.01 4.04 18.01
CA GLU A 253 6.24 5.09 19.01
C GLU A 253 6.36 6.50 18.38
N GLY A 254 5.50 6.78 17.39
CA GLY A 254 5.46 8.07 16.68
C GLY A 254 6.53 8.27 15.60
N LYS A 255 7.31 7.23 15.27
CA LYS A 255 8.42 7.32 14.32
C LYS A 255 8.33 6.28 13.21
N ILE A 256 8.68 6.68 11.99
CA ILE A 256 8.76 5.79 10.83
C ILE A 256 9.96 4.86 10.99
N LYS A 257 9.72 3.55 10.89
CA LYS A 257 10.73 2.50 11.02
C LYS A 257 11.04 1.81 9.69
N TYR A 258 10.03 1.51 8.90
CA TYR A 258 10.19 0.91 7.57
C TYR A 258 9.38 1.70 6.56
N ILE A 259 9.93 1.85 5.36
CA ILE A 259 9.26 2.44 4.21
C ILE A 259 9.41 1.47 3.06
N HIS A 260 8.31 0.98 2.52
CA HIS A 260 8.28 0.16 1.33
C HIS A 260 7.73 0.99 0.18
N THR A 261 8.36 0.94 -0.98
CA THR A 261 7.85 1.61 -2.17
C THR A 261 7.65 0.67 -3.34
N VAL A 262 6.57 0.90 -4.09
CA VAL A 262 6.22 0.21 -5.33
C VAL A 262 5.88 1.28 -6.35
N SER A 263 6.81 1.57 -7.26
CA SER A 263 6.74 2.71 -8.17
C SER A 263 6.73 2.23 -9.63
N ALA A 264 5.57 2.30 -10.28
CA ALA A 264 5.38 1.82 -11.64
C ALA A 264 5.61 2.94 -12.65
N CYS A 265 6.68 2.82 -13.43
CA CYS A 265 7.12 3.83 -14.38
C CYS A 265 6.29 3.80 -15.67
N PHE A 266 6.22 4.93 -16.36
CA PHE A 266 5.48 5.00 -17.63
C PHE A 266 6.26 4.36 -18.77
N VAL A 267 7.59 4.36 -18.66
CA VAL A 267 8.53 3.69 -19.57
C VAL A 267 9.63 3.00 -18.75
N ASP A 268 10.23 1.96 -19.32
CA ASP A 268 11.39 1.28 -18.76
C ASP A 268 12.50 2.29 -18.41
N GLY A 269 13.08 2.12 -17.21
CA GLY A 269 14.10 3.01 -16.67
C GLY A 269 13.55 4.33 -16.13
N CYS A 270 12.23 4.55 -16.11
CA CYS A 270 11.61 5.79 -15.63
C CYS A 270 12.18 7.03 -16.35
N GLY A 271 12.49 6.88 -17.64
CA GLY A 271 13.14 7.93 -18.44
C GLY A 271 14.58 8.25 -18.06
N MET A 272 15.26 7.38 -17.30
CA MET A 272 16.70 7.46 -17.02
C MET A 272 17.48 6.58 -17.99
N ASN A 273 18.73 6.98 -18.32
CA ASN A 273 19.68 6.15 -19.08
C ASN A 273 20.21 4.99 -18.18
N GLY A 274 19.32 4.13 -17.71
CA GLY A 274 19.57 3.03 -16.77
C GLY A 274 18.53 2.94 -15.64
N THR A 275 18.07 1.74 -15.30
CA THR A 275 17.14 1.45 -14.20
C THR A 275 17.87 1.47 -12.85
N GLY A 276 17.96 2.61 -12.16
CA GLY A 276 18.40 2.60 -10.76
C GLY A 276 18.80 3.94 -10.15
N ILE A 277 18.95 3.90 -8.83
CA ILE A 277 19.58 4.96 -8.02
C ILE A 277 21.02 5.12 -8.54
N PRO A 278 21.48 6.33 -8.91
CA PRO A 278 22.86 6.53 -9.32
C PRO A 278 23.82 6.00 -8.23
N PRO A 279 24.91 5.32 -8.60
CA PRO A 279 25.84 4.79 -7.60
C PRO A 279 26.28 5.93 -6.67
N LEU A 280 26.30 5.65 -5.36
CA LEU A 280 26.89 6.55 -4.37
C LEU A 280 28.26 6.95 -4.90
N ARG A 281 28.48 8.26 -5.13
CA ARG A 281 29.83 8.78 -5.31
C ARG A 281 30.58 8.44 -4.02
N VAL A 282 31.42 7.43 -4.08
CA VAL A 282 32.44 7.20 -3.05
C VAL A 282 33.34 8.42 -3.13
N ALA A 283 33.18 9.32 -2.16
CA ALA A 283 34.16 10.36 -1.88
C ALA A 283 35.31 9.74 -1.07
#